data_AF-A0A3A0B844-F1
#
_entry.id   AF-A0A3A0B844-F1
#
_cell.length_a   1.000
_cell.length_b   1.000
_cell.length_c   1.000
_cell.angle_alpha   90.00
_cell.angle_beta   90.00
_cell.angle_gamma   90.00
#
_symmetry.space_group_name_H-M   'P 1'
#
loop_
_entity.id
_entity.type
_entity.pdbx_description
1 polymer ?
#
loop_
_entity_poly.entity_id
_entity_poly.type
_entity_poly.pdbx_seq_one_letter_code
_entity_poly.pdbx_strand_id
1 'polypeptide(L)'
;MNKVLALLFFIFLLFLSSCINYEQKTVLKNDGSGSMVITYSTKNFNIIGEEIFGFGFTDSKIRENFSSPDIVIKWIDVNKYELDSTTHVRVDINFKNFYTLPKAKAFRKVKPSFEVYPDSINFSFTILEDSSNAIIEGMDKFKLYFDFEFEGDVIETNGTVSGNVVRWEYSIADLSENIVMKAKINNKPSGCGLFGIELFGVLIFGIILKERKFQARMVSYFSNLSQLFKSKNI
;
A
#
# COMPACT_ATOMS: atom_id res chain seq x y z
N MET A 1 -0.15 -26.31 -39.69
CA MET A 1 -0.16 -25.75 -38.32
C MET A 1 -1.56 -25.91 -37.75
N ASN A 2 -1.74 -26.71 -36.70
CA ASN A 2 -3.08 -26.97 -36.15
C ASN A 2 -3.69 -25.66 -35.67
N LYS A 3 -4.94 -25.38 -36.05
CA LYS A 3 -5.64 -24.13 -35.68
C LYS A 3 -5.65 -23.90 -34.17
N VAL A 4 -5.66 -24.98 -33.38
CA VAL A 4 -5.55 -24.97 -31.91
C VAL A 4 -4.16 -24.55 -31.43
N LEU A 5 -3.09 -25.00 -32.09
CA LEU A 5 -1.71 -24.63 -31.76
C LEU A 5 -1.43 -23.15 -32.12
N ALA A 6 -1.99 -22.68 -33.23
CA ALA A 6 -1.92 -21.26 -33.61
C ALA A 6 -2.71 -20.37 -32.62
N LEU A 7 -3.87 -20.82 -32.14
CA LEU A 7 -4.69 -20.12 -31.16
C LEU A 7 -4.00 -20.05 -29.78
N LEU A 8 -3.38 -21.15 -29.33
CA LEU A 8 -2.58 -21.18 -28.09
C LEU A 8 -1.35 -20.27 -28.18
N PHE A 9 -0.68 -20.24 -29.34
CA PHE A 9 0.43 -19.32 -29.60
C PHE A 9 -0.05 -17.86 -29.60
N PHE A 10 -1.22 -17.57 -30.18
CA PHE A 10 -1.81 -16.23 -30.19
C PHE A 10 -2.27 -15.77 -28.80
N ILE A 11 -2.83 -16.67 -27.98
CA ILE A 11 -3.19 -16.40 -26.58
C ILE A 11 -1.92 -16.21 -25.73
N PHE A 12 -0.85 -16.96 -25.98
CA PHE A 12 0.44 -16.77 -25.31
C PHE A 12 1.09 -15.41 -25.66
N LEU A 13 0.95 -14.96 -26.91
CA LEU A 13 1.39 -13.63 -27.34
C LEU A 13 0.63 -12.48 -26.64
N LEU A 14 -0.60 -12.71 -26.17
CA LEU A 14 -1.38 -11.71 -25.40
C LEU A 14 -0.88 -11.52 -23.96
N PHE A 15 -0.03 -12.42 -23.43
CA PHE A 15 0.58 -12.28 -22.10
C PHE A 15 1.95 -11.58 -22.11
N LEU A 16 2.43 -11.11 -23.27
CA LEU A 16 3.73 -10.45 -23.41
C LEU A 16 3.68 -8.91 -23.22
N SER A 17 2.70 -8.37 -22.49
CA SER A 17 2.71 -6.94 -22.10
C SER A 17 3.66 -6.70 -20.92
N SER A 18 4.96 -6.78 -21.18
CA SER A 18 5.99 -6.47 -20.20
C SER A 18 6.43 -5.02 -20.36
N CYS A 19 5.80 -4.16 -19.58
CA CYS A 19 6.18 -2.77 -19.40
C CYS A 19 6.51 -2.58 -17.90
N ILE A 20 7.69 -2.07 -17.56
CA ILE A 20 8.08 -1.40 -16.31
C ILE A 20 6.88 -0.98 -15.46
N ASN A 21 6.70 -1.70 -14.37
CA ASN A 21 5.81 -1.30 -13.31
C ASN A 21 6.66 -0.58 -12.26
N TYR A 22 6.25 0.62 -11.89
CA TYR A 22 6.77 1.32 -10.73
C TYR A 22 5.71 1.23 -9.64
N GLU A 23 6.06 0.69 -8.48
CA GLU A 23 5.19 0.69 -7.31
C GLU A 23 5.97 1.28 -6.13
N GLN A 24 5.42 2.35 -5.57
CA GLN A 24 5.90 3.02 -4.38
C GLN A 24 4.89 2.84 -3.25
N LYS A 25 5.35 2.35 -2.10
CA LYS A 25 4.57 2.24 -0.87
C LYS A 25 5.21 3.07 0.21
N THR A 26 4.52 4.12 0.63
CA THR A 26 4.99 5.07 1.63
C THR A 26 4.15 4.92 2.89
N VAL A 27 4.81 4.78 4.03
CA VAL A 27 4.18 4.98 5.34
C VAL A 27 4.63 6.34 5.84
N LEU A 28 3.69 7.27 6.04
CA LEU A 28 3.96 8.65 6.45
C LEU A 28 3.36 8.91 7.83
N LYS A 29 4.22 9.29 8.77
CA LYS A 29 3.84 9.61 10.15
C LYS A 29 3.45 11.08 10.29
N ASN A 30 2.72 11.40 11.34
CA ASN A 30 2.26 12.77 11.61
C ASN A 30 3.42 13.74 11.92
N ASP A 31 4.61 13.26 12.27
CA ASP A 31 5.81 14.08 12.43
C ASP A 31 6.53 14.39 11.10
N GLY A 32 6.01 13.89 9.97
CA GLY A 32 6.59 14.05 8.64
C GLY A 32 7.74 13.09 8.33
N SER A 33 8.08 12.18 9.24
CA SER A 33 9.02 11.08 8.98
C SER A 33 8.30 9.85 8.42
N GLY A 34 9.05 8.87 7.93
CA GLY A 34 8.42 7.67 7.39
C GLY A 34 9.38 6.68 6.77
N SER A 35 8.78 5.71 6.08
CA SER A 35 9.47 4.71 5.29
C SER A 35 8.85 4.61 3.91
N MET A 36 9.65 4.24 2.93
CA MET A 36 9.21 4.06 1.56
C MET A 36 9.85 2.81 0.97
N VAL A 37 9.03 1.96 0.38
CA VAL A 37 9.44 0.82 -0.43
C VAL A 37 9.17 1.16 -1.88
N ILE A 38 10.21 1.13 -2.70
CA ILE A 38 10.12 1.43 -4.12
C ILE A 38 10.51 0.17 -4.87
N THR A 39 9.65 -0.27 -5.77
CA THR A 39 9.91 -1.40 -6.65
C THR A 39 9.75 -0.96 -8.09
N TYR A 40 10.70 -1.35 -8.94
CA TYR A 40 10.60 -1.16 -10.38
C TYR A 40 11.29 -2.30 -11.10
N SER A 41 10.82 -2.59 -12.30
CA SER A 41 11.39 -3.68 -13.12
C SER A 41 11.45 -3.29 -14.58
N THR A 42 12.42 -3.74 -15.36
CA THR A 42 12.42 -3.53 -16.82
C THR A 42 12.95 -4.75 -17.55
N LYS A 43 12.76 -4.82 -18.87
CA LYS A 43 13.44 -5.83 -19.70
C LYS A 43 14.94 -5.59 -19.71
N ASN A 44 15.73 -6.66 -19.60
CA ASN A 44 17.19 -6.60 -19.52
C ASN A 44 17.81 -5.84 -20.69
N PHE A 45 17.28 -6.00 -21.90
CA PHE A 45 17.79 -5.33 -23.10
C PHE A 45 17.54 -3.80 -23.10
N ASN A 46 16.61 -3.29 -22.30
CA ASN A 46 16.41 -1.85 -22.15
C ASN A 46 17.54 -1.21 -21.32
N ILE A 47 18.22 -1.99 -20.49
CA ILE A 47 19.27 -1.51 -19.57
C ILE A 47 20.57 -1.32 -20.36
N ILE A 48 20.73 -0.12 -20.90
CA ILE A 48 21.98 0.30 -21.53
C ILE A 48 22.83 1.00 -20.47
N GLY A 49 23.84 0.31 -19.95
CA GLY A 49 24.69 0.80 -18.86
C GLY A 49 24.14 0.44 -17.47
N GLU A 50 24.08 1.41 -16.56
CA GLU A 50 23.69 1.20 -15.16
C GLU A 50 22.47 2.01 -14.71
N GLU A 51 21.97 2.92 -15.54
CA GLU A 51 20.83 3.81 -15.22
C GLU A 51 19.96 4.01 -16.48
N ILE A 52 18.64 4.02 -16.30
CA ILE A 52 17.69 4.40 -17.36
C ILE A 52 16.68 5.38 -16.76
N PHE A 53 16.47 6.52 -17.41
CA PHE A 53 15.47 7.52 -16.98
C PHE A 53 15.56 7.97 -15.51
N GLY A 54 16.76 7.95 -14.92
CA GLY A 54 16.95 8.27 -13.49
C GLY A 54 16.84 7.08 -12.54
N PHE A 55 16.47 5.89 -13.03
CA PHE A 55 16.40 4.66 -12.25
C PHE A 55 17.69 3.86 -12.38
N GLY A 56 18.34 3.59 -11.25
CA GLY A 56 19.58 2.81 -11.20
C GLY A 56 19.32 1.31 -11.19
N PHE A 57 20.05 0.53 -11.99
CA PHE A 57 19.92 -0.93 -12.04
C PHE A 57 21.14 -1.65 -11.44
N THR A 58 21.95 -0.91 -10.67
CA THR A 58 23.09 -1.42 -9.89
C THR A 58 23.02 -0.83 -8.48
N ASP A 59 23.54 -1.55 -7.47
CA ASP A 59 23.57 -1.07 -6.08
C ASP A 59 24.24 0.31 -5.97
N SER A 60 25.35 0.51 -6.69
CA SER A 60 26.08 1.79 -6.75
C SER A 60 25.20 2.94 -7.23
N LYS A 61 24.50 2.77 -8.37
CA LYS A 61 23.61 3.81 -8.92
C LYS A 61 22.37 4.04 -8.08
N ILE A 62 21.83 2.99 -7.48
CA ILE A 62 20.71 3.10 -6.55
C ILE A 62 21.13 3.94 -5.34
N ARG A 63 22.29 3.65 -4.74
CA ARG A 63 22.80 4.46 -3.63
C ARG A 63 23.07 5.90 -4.04
N GLU A 64 23.68 6.14 -5.20
CA GLU A 64 23.88 7.50 -5.75
C GLU A 64 22.55 8.25 -5.86
N ASN A 65 21.49 7.59 -6.35
CA ASN A 65 20.22 8.26 -6.66
C ASN A 65 19.36 8.51 -5.41
N PHE A 66 19.35 7.58 -4.45
CA PHE A 66 18.49 7.64 -3.25
C PHE A 66 19.15 8.27 -2.01
N SER A 67 20.48 8.40 -1.99
CA SER A 67 21.17 8.95 -0.81
C SER A 67 20.93 10.45 -0.65
N SER A 68 20.62 10.87 0.58
CA SER A 68 20.66 12.26 1.03
C SER A 68 20.84 12.30 2.55
N PRO A 69 21.19 13.45 3.18
CA PRO A 69 21.40 13.53 4.62
C PRO A 69 20.22 13.06 5.49
N ASP A 70 19.00 13.17 4.94
CA ASP A 70 17.75 12.88 5.65
C ASP A 70 17.14 11.51 5.25
N ILE A 71 17.82 10.76 4.37
CA ILE A 71 17.39 9.44 3.89
C ILE A 71 18.41 8.37 4.31
N VAL A 72 17.90 7.28 4.90
CA VAL A 72 18.68 6.10 5.23
C VAL A 72 18.19 4.93 4.39
N ILE A 73 19.05 4.44 3.50
CA ILE A 73 18.77 3.23 2.72
C ILE A 73 18.90 2.02 3.64
N LYS A 74 17.81 1.25 3.78
CA LYS A 74 17.72 0.05 4.63
C LYS A 74 18.07 -1.22 3.87
N TRP A 75 17.57 -1.32 2.64
CA TRP A 75 17.73 -2.52 1.82
C TRP A 75 17.76 -2.14 0.35
N ILE A 76 18.60 -2.83 -0.42
CA ILE A 76 18.61 -2.80 -1.88
C ILE A 76 18.62 -4.25 -2.33
N ASP A 77 17.73 -4.57 -3.26
CA ASP A 77 17.68 -5.86 -3.93
C ASP A 77 17.62 -5.64 -5.43
N VAL A 78 18.53 -6.27 -6.17
CA VAL A 78 18.61 -6.17 -7.63
C VAL A 78 18.69 -7.59 -8.17
N ASN A 79 17.58 -8.08 -8.72
CA ASN A 79 17.46 -9.44 -9.22
C ASN A 79 17.29 -9.43 -10.74
N LYS A 80 18.18 -10.13 -11.43
CA LYS A 80 18.07 -10.41 -12.86
C LYS A 80 17.43 -11.78 -13.03
N TYR A 81 16.29 -11.83 -13.70
CA TYR A 81 15.58 -13.04 -14.01
C TYR A 81 15.81 -13.40 -15.48
N GLU A 82 16.47 -14.54 -15.70
CA GLU A 82 16.75 -15.05 -17.04
C GLU A 82 15.48 -15.57 -17.74
N LEU A 83 14.55 -16.13 -16.97
CA LEU A 83 13.34 -16.80 -17.47
C LEU A 83 12.42 -15.86 -18.28
N ASP A 84 12.26 -14.63 -17.82
CA ASP A 84 11.42 -13.61 -18.46
C ASP A 84 12.24 -12.40 -18.94
N SER A 85 13.57 -12.48 -18.84
CA SER A 85 14.53 -11.46 -19.25
C SER A 85 14.24 -10.09 -18.64
N THR A 86 13.91 -10.06 -17.34
CA THR A 86 13.66 -8.83 -16.59
C THR A 86 14.69 -8.61 -15.49
N THR A 87 14.94 -7.35 -15.16
CA THR A 87 15.64 -6.96 -13.94
C THR A 87 14.63 -6.29 -13.04
N HIS A 88 14.52 -6.77 -11.81
CA HIS A 88 13.71 -6.20 -10.75
C HIS A 88 14.60 -5.53 -9.72
N VAL A 89 14.19 -4.35 -9.30
CA VAL A 89 14.84 -3.58 -8.26
C VAL A 89 13.84 -3.32 -7.15
N ARG A 90 14.29 -3.49 -5.91
CA ARG A 90 13.60 -3.03 -4.71
C ARG A 90 14.54 -2.19 -3.87
N VAL A 91 14.04 -1.06 -3.40
CA VAL A 91 14.76 -0.14 -2.52
C VAL A 91 13.87 0.18 -1.33
N ASP A 92 14.37 -0.09 -0.13
CA ASP A 92 13.69 0.26 1.11
C ASP A 92 14.46 1.41 1.76
N ILE A 93 13.78 2.53 2.00
CA ILE A 93 14.37 3.71 2.63
C ILE A 93 13.56 4.13 3.85
N ASN A 94 14.24 4.77 4.80
CA ASN A 94 13.60 5.61 5.82
C ASN A 94 13.97 7.06 5.53
N PHE A 95 13.03 7.98 5.75
CA PHE A 95 13.28 9.42 5.66
C PHE A 95 12.88 10.10 6.96
N LYS A 96 13.69 11.09 7.38
CA LYS A 96 13.43 11.85 8.62
C LYS A 96 12.41 12.97 8.41
N ASN A 97 12.34 13.51 7.20
CA ASN A 97 11.49 14.65 6.89
C ASN A 97 11.02 14.59 5.43
N PHE A 98 9.71 14.49 5.24
CA PHE A 98 9.07 14.39 3.92
C PHE A 98 9.43 15.55 3.00
N TYR A 99 9.57 16.77 3.54
CA TYR A 99 9.97 17.97 2.78
C TYR A 99 11.36 17.88 2.18
N THR A 100 12.21 16.99 2.70
CA THR A 100 13.62 16.87 2.30
C THR A 100 13.87 15.79 1.26
N LEU A 101 12.84 15.01 0.89
CA LEU A 101 12.94 14.01 -0.18
C LEU A 101 13.60 14.57 -1.45
N PRO A 102 13.26 15.77 -1.96
CA PRO A 102 13.84 16.30 -3.20
C PRO A 102 15.34 16.57 -3.15
N LYS A 103 15.98 16.50 -1.97
CA LYS A 103 17.45 16.55 -1.86
C LYS A 103 18.13 15.32 -2.46
N ALA A 104 17.45 14.18 -2.51
CA ALA A 104 17.95 12.99 -3.23
C ALA A 104 17.61 13.10 -4.72
N LYS A 105 18.55 12.67 -5.58
CA LYS A 105 18.44 12.76 -7.04
C LYS A 105 17.19 12.04 -7.57
N ALA A 106 16.81 10.91 -6.98
CA ALA A 106 15.61 10.14 -7.34
C ALA A 106 14.31 10.93 -7.15
N PHE A 107 14.27 11.87 -6.20
CA PHE A 107 13.07 12.64 -5.87
C PHE A 107 13.18 14.12 -6.27
N ARG A 108 14.23 14.52 -7.00
CA ARG A 108 14.50 15.94 -7.33
C ARG A 108 13.34 16.64 -8.06
N LYS A 109 12.48 15.86 -8.73
CA LYS A 109 11.31 16.34 -9.49
C LYS A 109 9.99 16.14 -8.72
N VAL A 110 10.03 16.02 -7.39
CA VAL A 110 8.80 15.98 -6.57
C VAL A 110 8.72 17.21 -5.67
N LYS A 111 7.50 17.67 -5.38
CA LYS A 111 7.20 18.73 -4.41
C LYS A 111 6.27 18.16 -3.33
N PRO A 112 6.83 17.67 -2.22
CA PRO A 112 6.05 17.20 -1.08
C PRO A 112 5.53 18.38 -0.24
N SER A 113 4.29 18.28 0.23
CA SER A 113 3.70 19.12 1.28
C SER A 113 2.93 18.25 2.27
N PHE A 114 3.08 18.55 3.56
CA PHE A 114 2.46 17.82 4.66
C PHE A 114 2.17 18.77 5.83
N GLU A 115 1.07 19.49 5.70
CA GLU A 115 0.71 20.59 6.60
C GLU A 115 -0.21 20.08 7.71
N VAL A 116 0.31 20.08 8.94
CA VAL A 116 -0.39 19.57 10.12
C VAL A 116 -1.17 20.71 10.79
N TYR A 117 -2.48 20.55 10.90
CA TYR A 117 -3.39 21.42 11.65
C TYR A 117 -3.97 20.66 12.87
N PRO A 118 -4.58 21.35 13.85
CA PRO A 118 -5.13 20.69 15.04
C PRO A 118 -6.11 19.54 14.75
N ASP A 119 -6.96 19.68 13.73
CA ASP A 119 -8.01 18.70 13.41
C ASP A 119 -7.75 17.90 12.13
N SER A 120 -6.81 18.35 11.29
CA SER A 120 -6.57 17.72 10.00
C SER A 120 -5.13 17.88 9.52
N ILE A 121 -4.70 17.00 8.64
CA ILE A 121 -3.46 17.15 7.90
C ILE A 121 -3.82 17.32 6.42
N ASN A 122 -3.25 18.35 5.78
CA ASN A 122 -3.32 18.51 4.33
C ASN A 122 -2.05 17.92 3.72
N PHE A 123 -2.21 16.87 2.92
CA PHE A 123 -1.14 16.22 2.18
C PHE A 123 -1.20 16.60 0.71
N SER A 124 -0.03 16.88 0.13
CA SER A 124 0.16 16.97 -1.31
C SER A 124 1.49 16.33 -1.70
N PHE A 125 1.48 15.53 -2.76
CA PHE A 125 2.70 15.03 -3.38
C PHE A 125 2.61 15.30 -4.88
N THR A 126 3.35 16.31 -5.33
CA THR A 126 3.35 16.71 -6.74
C THR A 126 4.55 16.11 -7.44
N ILE A 127 4.36 15.43 -8.55
CA ILE A 127 5.42 15.07 -9.48
C ILE A 127 5.43 16.14 -10.58
N LEU A 128 6.60 16.73 -10.81
CA LEU A 128 6.75 17.77 -11.82
C LEU A 128 6.76 17.19 -13.22
N GLU A 129 6.29 17.99 -14.17
CA GLU A 129 6.42 17.75 -15.60
C GLU A 129 7.89 17.46 -15.99
N ASP A 130 8.06 16.76 -17.11
CA ASP A 130 9.35 16.24 -17.60
C ASP A 130 10.04 15.26 -16.64
N SER A 131 9.35 14.72 -15.64
CA SER A 131 9.93 13.70 -14.75
C SER A 131 10.38 12.43 -15.47
N SER A 132 9.83 12.14 -16.65
CA SER A 132 10.36 11.18 -17.61
C SER A 132 11.21 11.88 -18.68
N ASN A 133 12.54 11.66 -18.68
CA ASN A 133 13.45 12.32 -19.62
C ASN A 133 13.37 11.80 -21.09
N ALA A 134 12.40 10.98 -21.47
CA ALA A 134 12.03 10.75 -22.88
C ALA A 134 10.63 10.13 -22.94
N ILE A 135 9.77 10.61 -23.83
CA ILE A 135 8.59 9.88 -24.28
C ILE A 135 9.06 9.02 -25.45
N ILE A 136 9.32 7.73 -25.19
CA ILE A 136 9.60 6.73 -26.23
C ILE A 136 8.30 6.00 -26.57
N GLU A 137 8.08 5.71 -27.85
CA GLU A 137 6.94 4.91 -28.32
C GLU A 137 6.90 3.54 -27.60
N GLY A 138 5.73 3.16 -27.06
CA GLY A 138 5.56 1.96 -26.21
C GLY A 138 5.64 2.21 -24.70
N MET A 139 5.88 3.46 -24.27
CA MET A 139 5.88 3.86 -22.85
C MET A 139 4.49 4.06 -22.23
N ASP A 140 3.46 4.16 -23.06
CA ASP A 140 2.04 4.28 -22.70
C ASP A 140 1.53 3.14 -21.80
N LYS A 141 2.21 1.99 -21.82
CA LYS A 141 1.84 0.79 -21.07
C LYS A 141 2.50 0.70 -19.68
N PHE A 142 3.41 1.61 -19.34
CA PHE A 142 4.04 1.65 -18.03
C PHE A 142 3.09 2.25 -16.99
N LYS A 143 2.89 1.52 -15.89
CA LYS A 143 2.01 1.95 -14.79
C LYS A 143 2.83 2.39 -13.59
N LEU A 144 2.40 3.50 -13.00
CA LEU A 144 2.97 4.11 -11.83
C LEU A 144 1.94 4.05 -10.71
N TYR A 145 2.27 3.31 -9.65
CA TYR A 145 1.46 3.17 -8.47
C TYR A 145 2.11 3.90 -7.30
N PHE A 146 1.34 4.76 -6.65
CA PHE A 146 1.75 5.49 -5.46
C PHE A 146 0.76 5.21 -4.34
N ASP A 147 1.21 4.44 -3.35
CA ASP A 147 0.49 4.21 -2.11
C ASP A 147 1.06 5.07 -1.00
N PHE A 148 0.18 5.78 -0.30
CA PHE A 148 0.50 6.46 0.95
C PHE A 148 -0.42 5.96 2.05
N GLU A 149 0.18 5.33 3.06
CA GLU A 149 -0.44 4.97 4.32
C GLU A 149 -0.22 6.10 5.33
N PHE A 150 -1.32 6.54 5.96
CA PHE A 150 -1.32 7.61 6.96
C PHE A 150 -1.69 7.05 8.36
N GLU A 151 -1.28 7.72 9.43
CA GLU A 151 -1.64 7.31 10.81
C GLU A 151 -3.12 7.62 11.16
N GLY A 152 -3.79 8.47 10.38
CA GLY A 152 -5.19 8.86 10.57
C GLY A 152 -6.10 8.49 9.41
N ASP A 153 -7.41 8.66 9.61
CA ASP A 153 -8.42 8.37 8.60
C ASP A 153 -8.39 9.38 7.44
N VAL A 154 -8.53 8.90 6.20
CA VAL A 154 -8.60 9.75 5.02
C VAL A 154 -10.00 10.37 4.92
N ILE A 155 -10.08 11.69 4.97
CA ILE A 155 -11.33 12.47 4.91
C ILE A 155 -11.68 12.82 3.44
N GLU A 156 -10.67 13.23 2.67
CA GLU A 156 -10.83 13.69 1.29
C GLU A 156 -9.60 13.30 0.48
N THR A 157 -9.77 12.91 -0.79
CA THR A 157 -8.66 12.66 -1.69
C THR A 157 -9.10 12.64 -3.15
N ASN A 158 -8.15 12.85 -4.07
CA ASN A 158 -8.31 12.53 -5.49
C ASN A 158 -7.78 11.14 -5.89
N GLY A 159 -7.43 10.29 -4.91
CA GLY A 159 -7.01 8.91 -5.10
C GLY A 159 -8.09 7.89 -4.70
N THR A 160 -7.74 6.61 -4.76
CA THR A 160 -8.58 5.51 -4.29
C THR A 160 -8.23 5.16 -2.85
N VAL A 161 -9.23 5.10 -1.96
CA VAL A 161 -9.02 4.85 -0.52
C VAL A 161 -9.26 3.37 -0.17
N SER A 162 -8.38 2.80 0.65
CA SER A 162 -8.56 1.51 1.31
C SER A 162 -8.07 1.60 2.75
N GLY A 163 -8.99 1.77 3.71
CA GLY A 163 -8.63 2.05 5.10
C GLY A 163 -7.90 3.40 5.23
N ASN A 164 -6.70 3.37 5.81
CA ASN A 164 -5.80 4.52 5.96
C ASN A 164 -4.80 4.68 4.78
N VAL A 165 -4.96 3.88 3.72
CA VAL A 165 -4.12 3.92 2.52
C VAL A 165 -4.84 4.65 1.40
N VAL A 166 -4.13 5.56 0.73
CA VAL A 166 -4.57 6.16 -0.53
C VAL A 166 -3.65 5.72 -1.65
N ARG A 167 -4.25 5.21 -2.72
CA ARG A 167 -3.57 4.79 -3.95
C ARG A 167 -3.87 5.76 -5.08
N TRP A 168 -2.83 6.20 -5.77
CA TRP A 168 -2.92 6.84 -7.08
C TRP A 168 -2.30 5.96 -8.15
N GLU A 169 -2.95 5.90 -9.30
CA GLU A 169 -2.49 5.17 -10.48
C GLU A 169 -2.35 6.16 -11.64
N TYR A 170 -1.17 6.18 -12.25
CA TYR A 170 -0.85 7.01 -13.40
C TYR A 170 -0.11 6.20 -14.46
N SER A 171 -0.09 6.71 -15.67
CA SER A 171 0.75 6.27 -16.77
C SER A 171 1.97 7.19 -16.92
N ILE A 172 2.96 6.77 -17.71
CA ILE A 172 4.06 7.67 -18.08
C ILE A 172 3.55 8.88 -18.89
N ALA A 173 2.47 8.72 -19.66
CA ALA A 173 1.91 9.83 -20.44
C ALA A 173 1.41 10.97 -19.53
N ASP A 174 0.93 10.65 -18.32
CA ASP A 174 0.49 11.64 -17.34
C ASP A 174 1.65 12.48 -16.78
N LEU A 175 2.90 12.04 -16.91
CA LEU A 175 4.10 12.80 -16.52
C LEU A 175 4.47 13.93 -17.49
N SER A 176 3.73 14.07 -18.60
CA SER A 176 3.84 15.23 -19.50
C SER A 176 3.32 16.52 -18.87
N GLU A 177 2.53 16.41 -17.81
CA GLU A 177 2.04 17.51 -17.00
C GLU A 177 2.42 17.31 -15.52
N ASN A 178 2.14 18.31 -14.68
CA ASN A 178 2.31 18.17 -13.24
C ASN A 178 1.22 17.25 -12.68
N ILE A 179 1.61 16.11 -12.11
CA ILE A 179 0.70 15.21 -11.39
C ILE A 179 0.60 15.69 -9.95
N VAL A 180 -0.63 15.94 -9.47
CA VAL A 180 -0.87 16.39 -8.09
C VAL A 180 -1.70 15.37 -7.33
N MET A 181 -1.07 14.65 -6.40
CA MET A 181 -1.73 13.75 -5.47
C MET A 181 -2.11 14.52 -4.21
N LYS A 182 -3.39 14.50 -3.81
CA LYS A 182 -3.88 15.24 -2.64
C LYS A 182 -4.69 14.36 -1.72
N ALA A 183 -4.48 14.50 -0.43
CA ALA A 183 -5.31 13.89 0.59
C ALA A 183 -5.48 14.83 1.78
N LYS A 184 -6.60 14.74 2.46
CA LYS A 184 -6.86 15.36 3.75
C LYS A 184 -7.10 14.26 4.77
N ILE A 185 -6.34 14.28 5.86
CA ILE A 185 -6.32 13.22 6.87
C ILE A 185 -6.87 13.80 8.17
N ASN A 186 -7.63 13.01 8.92
CA ASN A 186 -8.06 13.34 10.26
C ASN A 186 -6.86 13.30 11.22
N ASN A 187 -6.54 14.41 11.86
CA ASN A 187 -5.42 14.49 12.82
C ASN A 187 -5.86 14.24 14.26
N LYS A 188 -7.14 13.95 14.49
CA LYS A 188 -7.59 13.56 15.82
C LYS A 188 -7.02 12.19 16.14
N PRO A 189 -6.49 11.97 17.36
CA PRO A 189 -6.14 10.61 17.79
C PRO A 189 -7.38 9.77 17.59
N SER A 190 -7.24 8.68 16.83
CA SER A 190 -8.32 7.73 16.59
C SER A 190 -8.77 7.21 17.95
N GLY A 191 -9.82 7.84 18.49
CA GLY A 191 -10.48 7.37 19.69
C GLY A 191 -10.89 5.94 19.39
N CYS A 192 -10.42 5.00 20.22
CA CYS A 192 -10.75 3.58 20.16
C CYS A 192 -12.15 3.40 19.56
N GLY A 193 -12.18 2.92 18.32
CA GLY A 193 -13.41 2.74 17.58
C GLY A 193 -14.40 1.98 18.44
N LEU A 194 -15.65 2.41 18.33
CA LEU A 194 -16.87 1.97 19.01
C LEU A 194 -17.20 0.47 18.86
N PHE A 195 -16.24 -0.40 18.56
CA PHE A 195 -16.39 -1.84 18.36
C PHE A 195 -16.48 -2.65 19.68
N GLY A 196 -16.40 -1.99 20.84
CA GLY A 196 -16.62 -2.63 22.15
C GLY A 196 -18.07 -2.62 22.60
N ILE A 197 -18.88 -1.65 22.18
CA ILE A 197 -20.19 -1.38 22.81
C ILE A 197 -21.32 -2.21 22.19
N GLU A 198 -21.19 -2.64 20.93
CA GLU A 198 -22.18 -3.52 20.29
C GLU A 198 -22.21 -4.91 20.95
N LEU A 199 -21.05 -5.41 21.43
CA LEU A 199 -20.96 -6.66 22.18
C LEU A 199 -21.59 -6.56 23.58
N PHE A 200 -21.43 -5.42 24.26
CA PHE A 200 -22.13 -5.18 25.54
C PHE A 200 -23.63 -4.95 25.34
N GLY A 201 -24.04 -4.30 24.25
CA GLY A 201 -25.44 -4.14 23.87
C GLY A 201 -26.14 -5.48 23.69
N VAL A 202 -25.56 -6.40 22.92
CA VAL A 202 -26.12 -7.75 22.70
C VAL A 202 -26.12 -8.61 23.97
N LEU A 203 -25.10 -8.51 24.83
CA LEU A 203 -25.08 -9.22 26.13
C LEU A 203 -26.16 -8.69 27.09
N ILE A 204 -26.35 -7.37 27.15
CA ILE A 204 -27.39 -6.75 27.99
C ILE A 204 -28.78 -7.04 27.43
N PHE A 205 -28.98 -6.96 26.11
CA PHE A 205 -30.25 -7.32 25.46
C PHE A 205 -30.58 -8.82 25.60
N GLY A 206 -29.58 -9.70 25.56
CA GLY A 206 -29.74 -11.14 25.79
C GLY A 206 -30.08 -11.51 27.24
N ILE A 207 -29.66 -10.69 28.21
CA ILE A 207 -30.06 -10.83 29.62
C ILE A 207 -31.48 -10.30 29.86
N ILE A 208 -31.87 -9.21 29.17
CA ILE A 208 -33.19 -8.59 29.30
C ILE A 208 -34.30 -9.40 28.61
N LEU A 209 -34.00 -10.11 27.51
CA LEU A 209 -34.95 -10.97 26.80
C LEU A 209 -35.13 -12.38 27.41
N LYS A 210 -34.69 -12.61 28.65
CA LYS A 210 -34.84 -13.88 29.37
C LYS A 210 -36.24 -14.05 29.98
N GLU A 211 -37.29 -13.95 29.16
CA GLU A 211 -38.65 -14.31 29.55
C GLU A 211 -38.86 -15.84 29.57
N ARG A 212 -38.95 -16.35 30.80
CA ARG A 212 -39.75 -17.48 31.33
C ARG A 212 -39.68 -18.90 30.75
N LYS A 213 -39.23 -19.18 29.52
CA LYS A 213 -39.24 -20.58 29.00
C LYS A 213 -38.03 -21.43 29.39
N PHE A 214 -36.91 -20.83 29.79
CA PHE A 214 -35.69 -21.58 30.15
C PHE A 214 -35.71 -22.14 31.59
N GLN A 215 -36.43 -21.50 32.52
CA GLN A 215 -36.55 -21.94 33.91
C GLN A 215 -37.24 -23.33 34.03
N ALA A 216 -38.24 -23.60 33.18
CA ALA A 216 -39.00 -24.85 33.23
C ALA A 216 -38.19 -26.09 32.81
N ARG A 217 -37.19 -25.95 31.92
CA ARG A 217 -36.33 -27.06 31.47
C ARG A 217 -35.21 -27.38 32.47
N MET A 218 -34.78 -26.43 33.28
CA MET A 218 -33.76 -26.69 34.30
C MET A 218 -34.35 -27.42 35.52
N VAL A 219 -35.56 -27.06 35.94
CA VAL A 219 -36.21 -27.70 37.12
C VAL A 219 -36.46 -29.20 36.90
N SER A 220 -36.84 -29.62 35.69
CA SER A 220 -37.01 -31.05 35.37
C SER A 220 -35.69 -31.83 35.27
N TYR A 221 -34.60 -31.15 34.89
CA TYR A 221 -33.27 -31.74 34.84
C TYR A 221 -32.70 -31.99 36.25
N PHE A 222 -32.89 -31.02 37.16
CA PHE A 222 -32.46 -31.15 38.55
C PHE A 222 -33.33 -32.12 39.39
N SER A 223 -34.63 -32.25 39.10
CA SER A 223 -35.48 -33.23 39.78
C SER A 223 -35.07 -34.68 39.47
N ASN A 224 -34.70 -34.98 38.21
CA ASN A 224 -34.23 -36.30 37.80
C ASN A 224 -32.83 -36.62 38.36
N LEU A 225 -31.93 -35.64 38.47
CA LEU A 225 -30.63 -35.83 39.12
C LEU A 225 -30.76 -36.11 40.62
N SER A 226 -31.73 -35.49 41.31
CA SER A 226 -31.93 -35.73 42.75
C SER A 226 -32.39 -37.16 43.08
N GLN A 227 -33.11 -37.82 42.17
CA GLN A 227 -33.49 -39.23 42.33
C GLN A 227 -32.32 -40.20 42.07
N LEU A 228 -31.41 -39.85 41.17
CA LEU A 228 -30.18 -40.61 40.90
C LEU A 228 -29.18 -40.58 42.07
N PHE A 229 -29.15 -39.50 42.86
CA PHE A 229 -28.27 -39.38 44.03
C PHE A 229 -28.83 -39.99 45.33
N LYS A 230 -30.15 -40.22 45.43
CA LYS A 230 -30.75 -40.92 46.59
C LYS A 230 -30.64 -42.45 46.53
N SER A 231 -30.30 -43.04 45.38
CA SER A 231 -30.18 -44.50 45.21
C SER A 231 -28.75 -45.05 45.35
N LYS A 232 -27.75 -44.20 45.64
CA LYS A 232 -26.33 -44.60 45.71
C LYS A 232 -25.61 -44.35 47.03
N ASN A 233 -26.35 -44.15 48.13
CA ASN A 233 -25.81 -44.17 49.49
C ASN A 233 -26.65 -45.12 50.37
N ILE A 234 -26.41 -46.43 50.18
CA ILE A 234 -26.29 -47.43 51.27
C ILE A 234 -24.86 -47.96 51.13
#